data_AF-A0A2E5Y480-F1
#
_entry.id   AF-A0A2E5Y480-F1
#
_cell.length_a   1.000
_cell.length_b   1.000
_cell.length_c   1.000
_cell.angle_alpha   90.00
_cell.angle_beta   90.00
_cell.angle_gamma   90.00
#
_symmetry.space_group_name_H-M   'P 1'
#
loop_
_entity.id
_entity.type
_entity.pdbx_description
1 polymer ?
#
loop_
_entity_poly.entity_id
_entity_poly.type
_entity_poly.pdbx_seq_one_letter_code
_entity_poly.pdbx_strand_id
1 'polypeptide(L)'
;MAKKDTYLALLRRGIDDSTAQLLADAGLKIGDLKKIDAEKLVENYGLKQDIAEGVISIITAGPQSHGKERFLTKVLAPDRKQESRIEEMRFKRKQKDVLSELAEQKERIKLAKVTAFKDKKLIMNRLGKTVELIVKLENSLDDEGKDDQKVKIRDQLETRGLEAARDHEMLELEGTPQDIVDFRRKHVPALIFHACPECGEEMDPRQARDMDRSEEYALICWECETSFTPSLSDMVNTRLENGTRITIDVDKPPRNPVPPKPANMGFADVNEQLRKDLEATGATADLISAEIESSGLSGGLMDINDWIDQTLAVKGYIQAQEDREDFILRTGAGATKFNKWMKKAGLFFNKQTGRWTRNKPGR
;
A
#
# COMPACT_ATOMS: atom_id res chain seq x y z
N MET A 1 51.34 20.58 -53.91
CA MET A 1 50.28 21.60 -53.81
C MET A 1 48.89 21.00 -53.99
N ALA A 2 48.60 20.28 -55.09
CA ALA A 2 47.27 19.71 -55.37
C ALA A 2 46.63 18.85 -54.25
N LYS A 3 47.39 18.01 -53.53
CA LYS A 3 46.86 17.20 -52.40
C LYS A 3 46.31 18.05 -51.26
N LYS A 4 47.01 19.13 -50.90
CA LYS A 4 46.61 20.05 -49.82
C LYS A 4 45.36 20.85 -50.22
N ASP A 5 45.24 21.20 -51.49
CA ASP A 5 44.09 21.95 -52.01
C ASP A 5 42.83 21.10 -52.04
N THR A 6 42.90 19.83 -52.47
CA THR A 6 41.78 18.90 -52.39
C THR A 6 41.36 18.67 -50.94
N TYR A 7 42.33 18.35 -50.06
CA TYR A 7 42.06 18.10 -48.64
C TYR A 7 41.31 19.26 -47.98
N LEU A 8 41.85 20.48 -48.09
CA LEU A 8 41.23 21.67 -47.51
C LEU A 8 39.84 21.95 -48.11
N ALA A 9 39.63 21.63 -49.37
CA ALA A 9 38.37 21.88 -50.04
C ALA A 9 37.29 20.83 -49.71
N LEU A 10 37.66 19.61 -49.31
CA LEU A 10 36.76 18.60 -48.73
C LEU A 10 36.37 18.97 -47.30
N LEU A 11 37.35 19.41 -46.49
CA LEU A 11 37.08 19.90 -45.13
C LEU A 11 36.15 21.11 -45.10
N ARG A 12 36.36 22.07 -46.01
CA ARG A 12 35.46 23.24 -46.15
C ARG A 12 34.03 22.88 -46.55
N ARG A 13 33.81 21.67 -47.08
CA ARG A 13 32.48 21.14 -47.40
C ARG A 13 31.88 20.31 -46.27
N GLY A 14 32.64 20.04 -45.21
CA GLY A 14 32.17 19.33 -44.03
C GLY A 14 32.32 17.81 -44.08
N ILE A 15 33.20 17.29 -44.93
CA ILE A 15 33.63 15.89 -44.86
C ILE A 15 34.59 15.73 -43.67
N ASP A 16 34.54 14.59 -43.00
CA ASP A 16 35.42 14.29 -41.85
C ASP A 16 36.90 14.22 -42.25
N ASP A 17 37.79 14.45 -41.27
CA ASP A 17 39.24 14.58 -41.52
C ASP A 17 39.85 13.29 -42.10
N SER A 18 39.42 12.12 -41.65
CA SER A 18 39.91 10.83 -42.13
C SER A 18 39.53 10.54 -43.59
N THR A 19 38.26 10.75 -43.94
CA THR A 19 37.78 10.54 -45.31
C THR A 19 38.36 11.59 -46.26
N ALA A 20 38.49 12.84 -45.82
CA ALA A 20 39.09 13.91 -46.61
C ALA A 20 40.58 13.63 -46.90
N GLN A 21 41.32 13.08 -45.93
CA GLN A 21 42.73 12.75 -46.09
C GLN A 21 42.93 11.57 -47.04
N LEU A 22 42.13 10.51 -46.90
CA LEU A 22 42.17 9.34 -47.78
C LEU A 22 41.91 9.69 -49.25
N LEU A 23 40.88 10.51 -49.52
CA LEU A 23 40.53 10.94 -50.87
C LEU A 23 41.57 11.93 -51.45
N ALA A 24 42.17 12.77 -50.62
CA ALA A 24 43.24 13.68 -51.05
C ALA A 24 44.56 12.94 -51.32
N ASP A 25 44.88 11.90 -50.54
CA ASP A 25 46.07 11.08 -50.71
C ASP A 25 45.98 10.20 -51.96
N ALA A 26 44.76 9.74 -52.29
CA ALA A 26 44.41 9.12 -53.56
C ALA A 26 44.54 10.05 -54.79
N GLY A 27 44.78 11.35 -54.59
CA GLY A 27 45.03 12.30 -55.67
C GLY A 27 43.79 12.75 -56.44
N LEU A 28 42.59 12.45 -55.94
CA LEU A 28 41.33 12.85 -56.56
C LEU A 28 41.15 14.37 -56.47
N LYS A 29 40.67 15.00 -57.53
CA LYS A 29 40.22 16.39 -57.48
C LYS A 29 38.71 16.42 -57.26
N ILE A 30 38.20 17.53 -56.72
CA ILE A 30 36.75 17.72 -56.50
C ILE A 30 35.96 17.58 -57.81
N GLY A 31 36.54 18.01 -58.93
CA GLY A 31 35.92 17.85 -60.25
C GLY A 31 35.79 16.39 -60.70
N ASP A 32 36.68 15.51 -60.23
CA ASP A 32 36.65 14.09 -60.52
C ASP A 32 35.69 13.36 -59.57
N LEU A 33 35.65 13.75 -58.30
CA LEU A 33 34.69 13.24 -57.31
C LEU A 33 33.22 13.53 -57.68
N LYS A 34 32.95 14.57 -58.48
CA LYS A 34 31.62 14.83 -59.04
C LYS A 34 31.18 13.85 -60.13
N LYS A 35 32.11 13.08 -60.69
CA LYS A 35 31.88 12.16 -61.81
C LYS A 35 31.95 10.69 -61.38
N ILE A 36 32.20 10.43 -60.11
CA ILE A 36 32.37 9.08 -59.54
C ILE A 36 31.13 8.75 -58.72
N ASP A 37 30.57 7.56 -58.97
CA ASP A 37 29.40 7.03 -58.26
C ASP A 37 29.78 6.39 -56.92
N ALA A 38 28.81 6.21 -56.01
CA ALA A 38 29.04 5.71 -54.66
C ALA A 38 29.72 4.32 -54.67
N GLU A 39 29.31 3.45 -55.59
CA GLU A 39 29.88 2.10 -55.77
C GLU A 39 31.37 2.14 -56.09
N LYS A 40 31.80 3.07 -56.96
CA LYS A 40 33.22 3.22 -57.32
C LYS A 40 34.06 3.79 -56.16
N LEU A 41 33.44 4.55 -55.26
CA LEU A 41 34.09 5.04 -54.03
C LEU A 41 34.28 3.92 -52.99
N VAL A 42 33.32 2.99 -52.93
CA VAL A 42 33.41 1.80 -52.08
C VAL A 42 34.48 0.84 -52.62
N GLU A 43 34.41 0.49 -53.91
CA GLU A 43 35.27 -0.54 -54.51
C GLU A 43 36.73 -0.11 -54.65
N ASN A 44 37.00 1.14 -55.08
CA ASN A 44 38.36 1.57 -55.39
C ASN A 44 39.07 2.24 -54.20
N TYR A 45 38.31 2.77 -53.23
CA TYR A 45 38.86 3.55 -52.11
C TYR A 45 38.46 2.99 -50.74
N GLY A 46 37.78 1.85 -50.68
CA GLY A 46 37.47 1.13 -49.44
C GLY A 46 36.54 1.87 -48.49
N LEU A 47 35.75 2.82 -48.99
CA LEU A 47 34.80 3.57 -48.18
C LEU A 47 33.58 2.70 -47.85
N LYS A 48 33.00 2.86 -46.65
CA LYS A 48 31.69 2.26 -46.33
C LYS A 48 30.61 2.94 -47.18
N GLN A 49 29.58 2.18 -47.58
CA GLN A 49 28.51 2.66 -48.46
C GLN A 49 27.86 3.97 -47.96
N ASP A 50 27.53 4.05 -46.67
CA ASP A 50 26.94 5.25 -46.06
C ASP A 50 27.86 6.48 -46.14
N ILE A 51 29.18 6.26 -46.05
CA ILE A 51 30.20 7.31 -46.15
C ILE A 51 30.33 7.78 -47.59
N ALA A 52 30.35 6.86 -48.55
CA ALA A 52 30.43 7.16 -49.98
C ALA A 52 29.22 7.99 -50.45
N GLU A 53 28.01 7.60 -50.04
CA GLU A 53 26.78 8.35 -50.33
C GLU A 53 26.77 9.74 -49.66
N GLY A 54 27.25 9.80 -48.40
CA GLY A 54 27.44 11.06 -47.67
C GLY A 54 28.38 12.03 -48.42
N VAL A 55 29.53 11.54 -48.88
CA VAL A 55 30.53 12.33 -49.63
C VAL A 55 29.94 12.87 -50.93
N ILE A 56 29.27 12.04 -51.73
CA ILE A 56 28.66 12.49 -53.01
C ILE A 56 27.58 13.53 -52.77
N SER A 57 26.73 13.33 -51.76
CA SER A 57 25.66 14.27 -51.43
C SER A 57 26.20 15.66 -51.06
N ILE A 58 27.30 15.71 -50.31
CA ILE A 58 27.95 16.95 -49.86
C ILE A 58 28.71 17.63 -51.00
N ILE A 59 29.39 16.87 -51.86
CA ILE A 59 30.09 17.42 -53.03
C ILE A 59 29.11 18.02 -54.04
N THR A 60 27.93 17.42 -54.18
CA THR A 60 26.85 17.89 -55.06
C THR A 60 26.17 19.14 -54.50
N ALA A 61 25.95 19.20 -53.18
CA ALA A 61 25.28 20.32 -52.51
C ALA A 61 26.10 21.63 -52.42
N GLY A 62 27.43 21.56 -52.61
CA GLY A 62 28.32 22.73 -52.55
C GLY A 62 28.75 23.13 -51.13
N PRO A 63 29.67 24.11 -50.97
CA PRO A 63 30.19 24.51 -49.67
C PRO A 63 29.14 25.30 -48.88
N GLN A 64 28.75 24.79 -47.69
CA GLN A 64 27.85 25.47 -46.75
C GLN A 64 28.37 25.38 -45.31
N SER A 65 27.98 26.35 -44.46
CA SER A 65 28.51 26.53 -43.10
C SER A 65 28.23 25.37 -42.13
N HIS A 66 27.23 24.52 -42.40
CA HIS A 66 26.82 23.40 -41.53
C HIS A 66 27.05 22.00 -42.16
N GLY A 67 27.97 21.88 -43.12
CA GLY A 67 28.23 20.61 -43.81
C GLY A 67 28.65 19.45 -42.89
N LYS A 68 29.46 19.74 -41.86
CA LYS A 68 30.02 18.74 -40.93
C LYS A 68 28.94 18.12 -40.02
N GLU A 69 28.04 18.96 -39.50
CA GLU A 69 26.92 18.51 -38.66
C GLU A 69 25.92 17.66 -39.45
N ARG A 70 25.67 18.01 -40.72
CA ARG A 70 24.80 17.22 -41.60
C ARG A 70 25.40 15.86 -41.97
N PHE A 71 26.69 15.82 -42.29
CA PHE A 71 27.39 14.56 -42.57
C PHE A 71 27.29 13.62 -41.37
N LEU A 72 27.63 14.12 -40.18
CA LEU A 72 27.61 13.35 -38.94
C LEU A 72 26.18 12.91 -38.59
N THR A 73 25.18 13.77 -38.73
CA THR A 73 23.78 13.42 -38.44
C THR A 73 23.27 12.32 -39.37
N LYS A 74 23.63 12.36 -40.65
CA LYS A 74 23.18 11.38 -41.64
C LYS A 74 23.90 10.03 -41.54
N VAL A 75 25.19 10.04 -41.18
CA VAL A 75 25.99 8.82 -40.99
C VAL A 75 25.69 8.14 -39.64
N LEU A 76 25.34 8.90 -38.60
CA LEU A 76 25.10 8.36 -37.24
C LEU A 76 23.63 8.02 -36.95
N ALA A 77 22.67 8.63 -37.65
CA ALA A 77 21.25 8.37 -37.44
C ALA A 77 20.57 7.96 -38.76
N PRO A 78 20.52 6.65 -39.10
CA PRO A 78 19.63 6.19 -40.15
C PRO A 78 18.18 6.54 -39.76
N ASP A 79 17.37 6.95 -40.75
CA ASP A 79 16.03 7.49 -40.57
C ASP A 79 15.20 6.72 -39.53
N ARG A 80 15.05 7.28 -38.32
CA ARG A 80 13.97 6.87 -37.43
C ARG A 80 12.68 7.27 -38.13
N LYS A 81 11.86 6.28 -38.52
CA LYS A 81 10.48 6.51 -38.98
C LYS A 81 9.84 7.57 -38.06
N GLN A 82 9.46 8.71 -38.64
CA GLN A 82 8.63 9.68 -37.93
C GLN A 82 7.32 8.97 -37.59
N GLU A 83 7.18 8.49 -36.35
CA GLU A 83 5.89 8.04 -35.85
C GLU A 83 4.91 9.21 -35.97
N SER A 84 3.71 8.92 -36.48
CA SER A 84 2.76 9.97 -36.76
C SER A 84 2.37 10.67 -35.44
N ARG A 85 2.22 12.00 -35.44
CA ARG A 85 1.76 12.78 -34.27
C ARG A 85 0.46 12.22 -33.64
N ILE A 86 -0.29 11.45 -34.43
CA ILE A 86 -1.50 10.73 -34.04
C ILE A 86 -1.20 9.50 -33.18
N GLU A 87 -0.15 8.74 -33.49
CA GLU A 87 0.29 7.57 -32.72
C GLU A 87 0.85 7.96 -31.36
N GLU A 88 1.68 9.00 -31.28
CA GLU A 88 2.15 9.54 -30.00
C GLU A 88 0.98 10.03 -29.13
N MET A 89 -0.03 10.67 -29.73
CA MET A 89 -1.20 11.16 -29.01
C MET A 89 -2.08 9.99 -28.54
N ARG A 90 -2.24 8.93 -29.33
CA ARG A 90 -2.92 7.69 -28.91
C ARG A 90 -2.16 6.98 -27.80
N PHE A 91 -0.83 6.93 -27.87
CA PHE A 91 0.01 6.33 -26.84
C PHE A 91 -0.09 7.07 -25.50
N LYS A 92 -0.07 8.42 -25.53
CA LYS A 92 -0.30 9.25 -24.33
C LYS A 92 -1.70 9.06 -23.72
N ARG A 93 -2.73 8.85 -24.55
CA ARG A 93 -4.09 8.53 -24.05
C ARG A 93 -4.11 7.16 -23.37
N LYS A 94 -3.54 6.14 -24.01
CA LYS A 94 -3.41 4.80 -23.41
C LYS A 94 -2.66 4.83 -22.08
N GLN A 95 -1.56 5.57 -21.97
CA GLN A 95 -0.85 5.74 -20.71
C GLN A 95 -1.71 6.39 -19.63
N LYS A 96 -2.49 7.41 -19.97
CA LYS A 96 -3.40 8.06 -19.02
C LYS A 96 -4.52 7.12 -18.56
N ASP A 97 -5.06 6.31 -19.46
CA ASP A 97 -6.09 5.32 -19.14
C ASP A 97 -5.53 4.24 -18.18
N VAL A 98 -4.33 3.72 -18.46
CA VAL A 98 -3.63 2.75 -17.58
C VAL A 98 -3.33 3.36 -16.21
N LEU A 99 -2.89 4.62 -16.13
CA LEU A 99 -2.66 5.30 -14.86
C LEU A 99 -3.96 5.52 -14.07
N SER A 100 -5.08 5.79 -14.75
CA SER A 100 -6.39 5.90 -14.13
C SER A 100 -6.85 4.55 -13.56
N GLU A 101 -6.67 3.48 -14.33
CA GLU A 101 -7.02 2.12 -13.90
C GLU A 101 -6.18 1.67 -12.70
N LEU A 102 -4.87 1.94 -12.70
CA LEU A 102 -4.00 1.68 -11.56
C LEU A 102 -4.40 2.49 -10.32
N ALA A 103 -4.83 3.75 -10.49
CA ALA A 103 -5.30 4.57 -9.38
C ALA A 103 -6.61 4.02 -8.79
N GLU A 104 -7.54 3.58 -9.64
CA GLU A 104 -8.78 2.93 -9.19
C GLU A 104 -8.51 1.61 -8.47
N GLN A 105 -7.61 0.77 -8.99
CA GLN A 105 -7.21 -0.47 -8.34
C GLN A 105 -6.54 -0.21 -6.98
N LYS A 106 -5.69 0.82 -6.86
CA LYS A 106 -5.10 1.23 -5.57
C LYS A 106 -6.16 1.65 -4.56
N GLU A 107 -7.16 2.43 -4.97
CA GLU A 107 -8.26 2.81 -4.08
C GLU A 107 -9.15 1.62 -3.71
N ARG A 108 -9.38 0.65 -4.61
CA ARG A 108 -10.07 -0.62 -4.29
C ARG A 108 -9.31 -1.43 -3.24
N ILE A 109 -8.00 -1.61 -3.41
CA ILE A 109 -7.16 -2.33 -2.45
C ILE A 109 -7.19 -1.63 -1.09
N LYS A 110 -7.12 -0.28 -1.07
CA LYS A 110 -7.19 0.51 0.15
C LYS A 110 -8.54 0.34 0.86
N LEU A 111 -9.65 0.40 0.11
CA LEU A 111 -10.99 0.15 0.65
C LEU A 111 -11.10 -1.25 1.22
N ALA A 112 -10.62 -2.27 0.50
CA ALA A 112 -10.63 -3.67 0.95
C ALA A 112 -9.79 -3.88 2.23
N LYS A 113 -8.61 -3.24 2.33
CA LYS A 113 -7.81 -3.26 3.56
C LYS A 113 -8.52 -2.59 4.73
N VAL A 114 -9.20 -1.46 4.48
CA VAL A 114 -9.96 -0.75 5.51
C VAL A 114 -11.18 -1.53 5.96
N THR A 115 -11.90 -2.22 5.07
CA THR A 115 -13.02 -3.08 5.44
C THR A 115 -12.54 -4.30 6.21
N ALA A 116 -11.50 -5.00 5.74
CA ALA A 116 -10.91 -6.12 6.45
C ALA A 116 -10.44 -5.73 7.87
N PHE A 117 -9.83 -4.54 8.02
CA PHE A 117 -9.44 -4.03 9.33
C PHE A 117 -10.65 -3.74 10.23
N LYS A 118 -11.74 -3.20 9.70
CA LYS A 118 -12.98 -2.97 10.47
C LYS A 118 -13.61 -4.28 10.94
N ASP A 119 -13.62 -5.29 10.08
CA ASP A 119 -14.18 -6.61 10.40
C ASP A 119 -13.35 -7.30 11.47
N LYS A 120 -12.01 -7.33 11.31
CA LYS A 120 -11.08 -7.82 12.35
C LYS A 120 -11.26 -7.07 13.67
N LYS A 121 -11.43 -5.74 13.64
CA LYS A 121 -11.69 -4.94 14.87
C LYS A 121 -12.99 -5.35 15.58
N LEU A 122 -14.05 -5.65 14.84
CA LEU A 122 -15.33 -6.07 15.42
C LEU A 122 -15.21 -7.43 16.11
N ILE A 123 -14.52 -8.38 15.46
CA ILE A 123 -14.22 -9.71 16.02
C ILE A 123 -13.34 -9.57 17.27
N MET A 124 -12.30 -8.73 17.23
CA MET A 124 -11.43 -8.47 18.38
C MET A 124 -12.20 -7.91 19.60
N ASN A 125 -13.15 -7.00 19.37
CA ASN A 125 -13.99 -6.48 20.44
C ASN A 125 -14.92 -7.55 21.03
N ARG A 126 -15.41 -8.49 20.21
CA ARG A 126 -16.23 -9.62 20.66
C ARG A 126 -15.38 -10.59 21.48
N LEU A 127 -14.22 -11.00 20.96
CA LEU A 127 -13.26 -11.85 21.65
C LEU A 127 -12.87 -11.28 23.02
N GLY A 128 -12.55 -9.98 23.09
CA GLY A 128 -12.18 -9.33 24.35
C GLY A 128 -13.27 -9.40 25.42
N LYS A 129 -14.55 -9.27 25.04
CA LYS A 129 -15.69 -9.42 25.96
C LYS A 129 -15.86 -10.88 26.40
N THR A 130 -15.71 -11.82 25.48
CA THR A 130 -15.79 -13.25 25.80
C THR A 130 -14.69 -13.66 26.78
N VAL A 131 -13.45 -13.23 26.54
CA VAL A 131 -12.31 -13.43 27.45
C VAL A 131 -12.58 -12.79 28.82
N GLU A 132 -13.10 -11.56 28.88
CA GLU A 132 -13.44 -10.93 30.15
C GLU A 132 -14.51 -11.70 30.94
N LEU A 133 -15.51 -12.28 30.25
CA LEU A 133 -16.51 -13.14 30.89
C LEU A 133 -15.91 -14.44 31.39
N ILE A 134 -15.03 -15.09 30.61
CA ILE A 134 -14.31 -16.30 31.03
C ILE A 134 -13.51 -16.01 32.31
N VAL A 135 -12.76 -14.89 32.34
CA VAL A 135 -12.00 -14.46 33.53
C VAL A 135 -12.90 -14.34 34.76
N LYS A 136 -14.08 -13.72 34.64
CA LYS A 136 -15.04 -13.57 35.76
C LYS A 136 -15.63 -14.91 36.21
N LEU A 137 -15.92 -15.80 35.27
CA LEU A 137 -16.48 -17.12 35.54
C LEU A 137 -15.46 -18.02 36.24
N GLU A 138 -14.21 -18.04 35.77
CA GLU A 138 -13.16 -18.81 36.43
C GLU A 138 -12.84 -18.28 37.84
N ASN A 139 -12.78 -16.95 38.03
CA ASN A 139 -12.64 -16.39 39.38
C ASN A 139 -13.82 -16.77 40.30
N SER A 140 -15.02 -16.91 39.75
CA SER A 140 -16.19 -17.36 40.51
C SER A 140 -16.23 -18.87 40.72
N LEU A 141 -15.48 -19.64 39.92
CA LEU A 141 -15.33 -21.09 40.07
C LEU A 141 -14.43 -21.42 41.27
N ASP A 142 -13.44 -20.57 41.52
CA ASP A 142 -12.50 -20.69 42.65
C ASP A 142 -13.09 -20.15 43.98
N ASP A 143 -14.29 -19.56 43.96
CA ASP A 143 -14.99 -19.02 45.13
C ASP A 143 -15.77 -20.12 45.88
N GLU A 144 -15.31 -20.46 47.09
CA GLU A 144 -15.91 -21.48 47.96
C GLU A 144 -17.37 -21.16 48.35
N GLY A 145 -17.78 -19.88 48.32
CA GLY A 145 -19.14 -19.45 48.63
C GLY A 145 -20.17 -19.76 47.53
N LYS A 146 -19.75 -20.29 46.38
CA LYS A 146 -20.60 -20.52 45.19
C LYS A 146 -20.61 -21.97 44.71
N ASP A 147 -20.34 -22.93 45.60
CA ASP A 147 -20.31 -24.36 45.27
C ASP A 147 -21.55 -24.86 44.51
N ASP A 148 -22.74 -24.40 44.90
CA ASP A 148 -24.02 -24.76 44.26
C ASP A 148 -24.13 -24.29 42.80
N GLN A 149 -23.32 -23.29 42.39
CA GLN A 149 -23.34 -22.72 41.05
C GLN A 149 -22.22 -23.27 40.15
N LYS A 150 -21.26 -24.04 40.69
CA LYS A 150 -20.08 -24.54 39.96
C LYS A 150 -20.44 -25.30 38.68
N VAL A 151 -21.50 -26.09 38.68
CA VAL A 151 -21.97 -26.82 37.48
C VAL A 151 -22.39 -25.87 36.36
N LYS A 152 -23.16 -24.82 36.70
CA LYS A 152 -23.60 -23.80 35.73
C LYS A 152 -22.44 -22.97 35.22
N ILE A 153 -21.47 -22.67 36.09
CA ILE A 153 -20.27 -21.93 35.71
C ILE A 153 -19.44 -22.75 34.71
N ARG A 154 -19.26 -24.06 34.90
CA ARG A 154 -18.55 -24.93 33.94
C ARG A 154 -19.24 -24.98 32.57
N ASP A 155 -20.57 -25.12 32.54
CA ASP A 155 -21.35 -25.13 31.30
C ASP A 155 -21.21 -23.81 30.52
N GLN A 156 -21.21 -22.68 31.24
CA GLN A 156 -20.94 -21.38 30.65
C GLN A 156 -19.49 -21.25 30.16
N LEU A 157 -18.50 -21.74 30.92
CA LEU A 157 -17.10 -21.74 30.50
C LEU A 157 -16.87 -22.52 29.21
N GLU A 158 -17.52 -23.69 29.05
CA GLU A 158 -17.45 -24.48 27.82
C GLU A 158 -18.03 -23.71 26.62
N THR A 159 -19.22 -23.13 26.79
CA THR A 159 -19.88 -22.33 25.74
C THR A 159 -19.04 -21.12 25.34
N ARG A 160 -18.53 -20.37 26.33
CA ARG A 160 -17.69 -19.19 26.09
C ARG A 160 -16.32 -19.54 25.53
N GLY A 161 -15.75 -20.68 25.92
CA GLY A 161 -14.50 -21.20 25.38
C GLY A 161 -14.61 -21.46 23.88
N LEU A 162 -15.72 -22.06 23.42
CA LEU A 162 -15.98 -22.29 21.99
C LEU A 162 -16.21 -20.98 21.22
N GLU A 163 -16.89 -20.00 21.81
CA GLU A 163 -17.03 -18.66 21.23
C GLU A 163 -15.67 -17.96 21.08
N ALA A 164 -14.83 -18.02 22.12
CA ALA A 164 -13.51 -17.41 22.11
C ALA A 164 -12.58 -18.09 21.11
N ALA A 165 -12.58 -19.43 21.04
CA ALA A 165 -11.77 -20.19 20.08
C ALA A 165 -12.10 -19.82 18.64
N ARG A 166 -13.39 -19.74 18.31
CA ARG A 166 -13.86 -19.34 16.98
C ARG A 166 -13.39 -17.93 16.60
N ASP A 167 -13.53 -16.97 17.50
CA ASP A 167 -13.14 -15.58 17.25
C ASP A 167 -11.61 -15.44 17.16
N HIS A 168 -10.88 -16.22 17.95
CA HIS A 168 -9.42 -16.27 17.93
C HIS A 168 -8.89 -16.83 16.61
N GLU A 169 -9.52 -17.90 16.09
CA GLU A 169 -9.21 -18.47 14.78
C GLU A 169 -9.50 -17.48 13.64
N MET A 170 -10.65 -16.79 13.67
CA MET A 170 -10.99 -15.75 12.68
C MET A 170 -10.01 -14.57 12.66
N LEU A 171 -9.26 -14.35 13.74
CA LEU A 171 -8.23 -13.32 13.84
C LEU A 171 -6.83 -13.82 13.51
N GLU A 172 -6.66 -15.12 13.30
CA GLU A 172 -5.36 -15.77 13.00
C GLU A 172 -4.30 -15.47 14.08
N LEU A 173 -4.73 -15.43 15.35
CA LEU A 173 -3.85 -15.17 16.48
C LEU A 173 -3.05 -16.43 16.88
N GLU A 174 -1.80 -16.24 17.29
CA GLU A 174 -0.96 -17.30 17.83
C GLU A 174 -1.39 -17.69 19.26
N GLY A 175 -1.28 -18.98 19.57
CA GLY A 175 -1.62 -19.52 20.89
C GLY A 175 -3.11 -19.85 21.03
N THR A 176 -3.59 -19.86 22.27
CA THR A 176 -4.97 -20.20 22.62
C THR A 176 -5.66 -19.03 23.33
N PRO A 177 -7.00 -18.93 23.24
CA PRO A 177 -7.74 -17.96 24.04
C PRO A 177 -7.48 -18.11 25.55
N GLN A 178 -7.18 -19.32 26.02
CA GLN A 178 -6.87 -19.59 27.42
C GLN A 178 -5.56 -18.92 27.85
N ASP A 179 -4.58 -18.79 26.96
CA ASP A 179 -3.33 -18.07 27.28
C ASP A 179 -3.61 -16.60 27.63
N ILE A 180 -4.59 -15.97 26.96
CA ILE A 180 -5.01 -14.60 27.25
C ILE A 180 -5.72 -14.52 28.61
N VAL A 181 -6.56 -15.52 28.91
CA VAL A 181 -7.26 -15.64 30.20
C VAL A 181 -6.27 -15.84 31.34
N ASP A 182 -5.35 -16.78 31.19
CA ASP A 182 -4.31 -17.12 32.16
C ASP A 182 -3.32 -15.95 32.36
N PHE A 183 -2.96 -15.24 31.30
CA PHE A 183 -2.20 -14.00 31.41
C PHE A 183 -2.94 -12.99 32.29
N ARG A 184 -4.25 -12.79 32.05
CA ARG A 184 -5.06 -11.85 32.83
C ARG A 184 -5.33 -12.29 34.27
N ARG A 185 -5.45 -13.58 34.54
CA ARG A 185 -5.79 -14.13 35.87
C ARG A 185 -4.58 -14.43 36.74
N LYS A 186 -3.49 -14.90 36.14
CA LYS A 186 -2.32 -15.40 36.89
C LYS A 186 -1.16 -14.41 36.81
N HIS A 187 -0.90 -13.88 35.62
CA HIS A 187 0.31 -13.05 35.41
C HIS A 187 0.08 -11.57 35.73
N VAL A 188 -1.02 -10.99 35.25
CA VAL A 188 -1.34 -9.57 35.47
C VAL A 188 -1.48 -9.25 36.96
N PRO A 189 -2.25 -10.04 37.75
CA PRO A 189 -2.18 -10.09 39.19
C PRO A 189 -0.76 -10.06 39.76
N ALA A 190 0.09 -11.05 39.47
CA ALA A 190 1.44 -11.11 40.02
C ALA A 190 2.32 -9.89 39.64
N LEU A 191 2.01 -9.21 38.53
CA LEU A 191 2.71 -7.99 38.10
C LEU A 191 2.18 -6.71 38.77
N ILE A 192 0.94 -6.73 39.28
CA ILE A 192 0.25 -5.57 39.85
C ILE A 192 0.16 -5.67 41.37
N PHE A 193 -0.01 -6.87 41.93
CA PHE A 193 -0.06 -7.10 43.37
C PHE A 193 1.32 -6.89 43.99
N HIS A 194 1.37 -6.10 45.05
CA HIS A 194 2.57 -5.97 45.87
C HIS A 194 2.48 -6.98 47.00
N ALA A 195 3.52 -7.80 47.16
CA ALA A 195 3.70 -8.58 48.37
C ALA A 195 4.14 -7.64 49.49
N CYS A 196 3.55 -7.78 50.67
CA CYS A 196 4.01 -7.06 51.86
C CYS A 196 5.45 -7.48 52.18
N PRO A 197 6.38 -6.54 52.40
CA PRO A 197 7.78 -6.87 52.72
C PRO A 197 7.94 -7.56 54.09
N GLU A 198 6.99 -7.39 55.00
CA GLU A 198 7.00 -8.00 56.34
C GLU A 198 6.33 -9.38 56.34
N CYS A 199 5.05 -9.47 55.96
CA CYS A 199 4.29 -10.71 56.07
C CYS A 199 4.17 -11.52 54.78
N GLY A 200 4.59 -10.98 53.63
CA GLY A 200 4.51 -11.66 52.34
C GLY A 200 3.11 -11.73 51.71
N GLU A 201 2.10 -11.17 52.35
CA GLU A 201 0.72 -11.20 51.86
C GLU A 201 0.56 -10.39 50.57
N GLU A 202 -0.21 -10.90 49.61
CA GLU A 202 -0.51 -10.23 48.35
C GLU A 202 -1.54 -9.11 48.54
N MET A 203 -1.23 -7.91 48.06
CA MET A 203 -2.07 -6.73 48.27
C MET A 203 -2.32 -5.96 46.98
N ASP A 204 -3.59 -5.56 46.74
CA ASP A 204 -3.94 -4.69 45.62
C ASP A 204 -3.47 -3.25 45.93
N PRO A 205 -2.50 -2.68 45.19
CA PRO A 205 -2.04 -1.31 45.44
C PRO A 205 -3.16 -0.26 45.37
N ARG A 206 -4.26 -0.54 44.65
CA ARG A 206 -5.40 0.39 44.55
C ARG A 206 -6.20 0.48 45.85
N GLN A 207 -6.25 -0.61 46.62
CA GLN A 207 -7.00 -0.71 47.87
C GLN A 207 -6.08 -0.60 49.11
N ALA A 208 -4.79 -0.77 48.90
CA ALA A 208 -3.76 -0.73 49.93
C ALA A 208 -3.04 0.63 50.01
N ARG A 209 -3.58 1.72 49.46
CA ARG A 209 -2.92 3.05 49.59
C ARG A 209 -2.98 3.52 51.04
N ASP A 210 -1.83 3.91 51.58
CA ASP A 210 -1.76 4.52 52.90
C ASP A 210 -2.30 5.97 52.84
N MET A 211 -3.42 6.19 53.52
CA MET A 211 -4.08 7.50 53.55
C MET A 211 -3.39 8.47 54.51
N ASP A 212 -2.63 7.98 55.48
CA ASP A 212 -1.89 8.80 56.45
C ASP A 212 -0.62 9.39 55.80
N ARG A 213 -0.08 8.72 54.77
CA ARG A 213 1.08 9.16 53.97
C ARG A 213 0.68 9.60 52.56
N SER A 214 -0.32 10.47 52.46
CA SER A 214 -0.89 10.89 51.17
C SER A 214 0.08 11.58 50.20
N GLU A 215 1.16 12.18 50.70
CA GLU A 215 2.20 12.86 49.91
C GLU A 215 3.18 11.90 49.23
N GLU A 216 3.24 10.66 49.70
CA GLU A 216 4.13 9.63 49.18
C GLU A 216 3.33 8.54 48.46
N TYR A 217 4.00 7.79 47.58
CA TYR A 217 3.41 6.57 47.02
C TYR A 217 3.63 5.41 47.99
N ALA A 218 2.97 5.50 49.15
CA ALA A 218 3.04 4.52 50.24
C ALA A 218 1.82 3.57 50.22
N LEU A 219 2.07 2.32 50.57
CA LEU A 219 1.07 1.27 50.71
C LEU A 219 1.01 0.78 52.16
N ILE A 220 -0.18 0.45 52.63
CA ILE A 220 -0.43 -0.16 53.93
C ILE A 220 -0.90 -1.60 53.75
N CYS A 221 -0.27 -2.53 54.46
CA CYS A 221 -0.76 -3.88 54.58
C CYS A 221 -1.88 -3.95 55.61
N TRP A 222 -3.08 -4.37 55.21
CA TRP A 222 -4.21 -4.47 56.13
C TRP A 222 -4.14 -5.69 57.07
N GLU A 223 -3.27 -6.68 56.79
CA GLU A 223 -3.09 -7.85 57.66
C GLU A 223 -2.07 -7.61 58.79
N CYS A 224 -0.95 -6.95 58.48
CA CYS A 224 0.11 -6.68 59.46
C CYS A 224 0.28 -5.18 59.80
N GLU A 225 -0.63 -4.34 59.30
CA GLU A 225 -0.66 -2.87 59.49
C GLU A 225 0.64 -2.15 59.10
N THR A 226 1.51 -2.81 58.34
CA THR A 226 2.80 -2.25 57.95
C THR A 226 2.63 -1.30 56.79
N SER A 227 3.02 -0.04 56.99
CA SER A 227 3.15 0.97 55.93
C SER A 227 4.54 0.93 55.32
N PHE A 228 4.63 0.85 53.99
CA PHE A 228 5.90 0.79 53.26
C PHE A 228 5.79 1.46 51.89
N THR A 229 6.93 1.86 51.33
CA THR A 229 7.04 2.38 49.96
C THR A 229 7.51 1.27 49.02
N PRO A 230 6.90 1.09 47.84
CA PRO A 230 7.40 0.15 46.85
C PRO A 230 8.78 0.57 46.34
N SER A 231 9.70 -0.39 46.19
CA SER A 231 11.08 -0.13 45.72
C SER A 231 11.15 0.60 44.37
N LEU A 232 10.17 0.39 43.48
CA LEU A 232 10.06 1.12 42.23
C LEU A 232 9.82 2.62 42.45
N SER A 233 8.98 2.97 43.44
CA SER A 233 8.73 4.36 43.81
C SER A 233 10.01 5.03 44.29
N ASP A 234 10.77 4.36 45.16
CA ASP A 234 12.04 4.89 45.66
C ASP A 234 13.06 5.08 44.52
N MET A 235 13.16 4.12 43.59
CA MET A 235 14.03 4.26 42.41
C MET A 235 13.62 5.43 41.52
N VAL A 236 12.32 5.60 41.27
CA VAL A 236 11.80 6.72 40.46
C VAL A 236 12.05 8.05 41.15
N ASN A 237 11.73 8.18 42.44
CA ASN A 237 12.00 9.39 43.21
C ASN A 237 13.48 9.72 43.23
N THR A 238 14.35 8.73 43.46
CA THR A 238 15.81 8.89 43.40
C THR A 238 16.26 9.40 42.03
N ARG A 239 15.67 8.93 40.91
CA ARG A 239 16.01 9.41 39.56
C ARG A 239 15.50 10.82 39.28
N LEU A 240 14.32 11.16 39.79
CA LEU A 240 13.70 12.47 39.66
C LEU A 240 14.44 13.53 40.49
N GLU A 241 14.86 13.19 41.71
CA GLU A 241 15.61 14.06 42.62
C GLU A 241 17.06 14.27 42.15
N ASN A 242 17.70 13.24 41.58
CA ASN A 242 19.07 13.33 41.06
C ASN A 242 19.21 14.11 39.73
N GLY A 243 18.22 14.93 39.35
CA GLY A 243 18.39 15.93 38.30
C GLY A 243 18.38 15.40 36.86
N THR A 244 18.07 14.13 36.62
CA THR A 244 17.90 13.58 35.25
C THR A 244 16.56 13.94 34.62
N ARG A 245 16.02 15.12 34.93
CA ARG A 245 14.81 15.63 34.28
C ARG A 245 15.18 15.94 32.84
N ILE A 246 14.54 15.23 31.90
CA ILE A 246 14.69 15.51 30.48
C ILE A 246 14.22 16.94 30.26
N THR A 247 15.17 17.85 30.05
CA THR A 247 14.88 19.24 29.69
C THR A 247 14.53 19.23 28.21
N ILE A 248 13.24 19.30 27.90
CA ILE A 248 12.76 19.35 26.52
C ILE A 248 12.94 20.78 26.03
N ASP A 249 13.91 20.96 25.14
CA ASP A 249 14.10 22.19 24.39
C ASP A 249 13.00 22.27 23.32
N VAL A 250 12.07 23.23 23.50
CA VAL A 250 10.86 23.38 22.69
C VAL A 250 11.20 23.78 21.25
N ASP A 251 12.37 24.39 21.03
CA ASP A 251 12.82 24.87 19.73
C ASP A 251 13.71 23.85 19.00
N LYS A 252 13.96 22.69 19.62
CA LYS A 252 14.86 21.69 19.06
C LYS A 252 14.17 20.92 17.92
N PRO A 253 14.76 20.88 16.71
CA PRO A 253 14.18 20.14 15.60
C PRO A 253 14.13 18.64 15.92
N PRO A 254 13.20 17.88 15.28
CA PRO A 254 13.11 16.43 15.46
C PRO A 254 14.48 15.76 15.24
N ARG A 255 14.84 14.83 16.14
CA ARG A 255 16.12 14.10 16.06
C ARG A 255 16.26 13.32 14.76
N ASN A 256 15.15 12.86 14.22
CA ASN A 256 15.10 12.17 12.95
C ASN A 256 14.70 13.16 11.85
N PRO A 257 15.31 13.07 10.66
CA PRO A 257 14.91 13.87 9.53
C PRO A 257 13.42 13.66 9.26
N VAL A 258 12.65 14.74 9.37
CA VAL A 258 11.22 14.72 9.01
C VAL A 258 11.16 14.41 7.52
N PRO A 259 10.51 13.31 7.09
CA PRO A 259 10.34 13.04 5.68
C PRO A 259 9.69 14.27 5.04
N PRO A 260 10.28 14.83 3.97
CA PRO A 260 9.71 15.99 3.33
C PRO A 260 8.28 15.66 2.96
N LYS A 261 7.34 16.59 3.25
CA LYS A 261 5.98 16.51 2.72
C LYS A 261 6.12 16.18 1.23
N PRO A 262 5.46 15.12 0.71
CA PRO A 262 5.65 14.73 -0.67
C PRO A 262 5.41 15.97 -1.53
N ALA A 263 6.48 16.42 -2.18
CA ALA A 263 6.38 17.49 -3.15
C ALA A 263 5.32 17.03 -4.17
N ASN A 264 4.58 17.97 -4.76
CA ASN A 264 3.70 17.64 -5.88
C ASN A 264 4.57 17.04 -6.99
N MET A 265 4.73 15.72 -6.99
CA MET A 265 5.60 15.02 -7.92
C MET A 265 4.90 14.99 -9.26
N GLY A 266 5.58 15.51 -10.29
CA GLY A 266 5.11 15.41 -11.66
C GLY A 266 5.04 13.96 -12.11
N PHE A 267 4.14 13.65 -13.04
CA PHE A 267 3.90 12.30 -13.57
C PHE A 267 5.17 11.56 -14.07
N ALA A 268 6.25 12.27 -14.39
CA ALA A 268 7.52 11.69 -14.82
C ALA A 268 8.25 10.95 -13.67
N ASP A 269 8.18 11.46 -12.43
CA ASP A 269 8.85 10.84 -11.27
C ASP A 269 8.18 9.53 -10.83
N VAL A 270 6.86 9.45 -11.00
CA VAL A 270 6.08 8.27 -10.58
C VAL A 270 6.44 7.04 -11.42
N ASN A 271 6.71 7.21 -12.71
CA ASN A 271 7.14 6.12 -13.59
C ASN A 271 8.57 5.65 -13.29
N GLU A 272 9.47 6.58 -12.98
CA GLU A 272 10.85 6.26 -12.60
C GLU A 272 10.88 5.49 -11.26
N GLN A 273 10.01 5.87 -10.32
CA GLN A 273 9.85 5.19 -9.04
C GLN A 273 9.25 3.79 -9.22
N LEU A 274 8.20 3.65 -10.03
CA LEU A 274 7.60 2.34 -10.35
C LEU A 274 8.61 1.39 -11.00
N ARG A 275 9.47 1.90 -11.89
CA ARG A 275 10.52 1.09 -12.51
C ARG A 275 11.56 0.63 -11.47
N LYS A 276 11.99 1.52 -10.57
CA LYS A 276 12.92 1.17 -9.48
C LYS A 276 12.32 0.18 -8.49
N ASP A 277 11.03 0.30 -8.16
CA ASP A 277 10.35 -0.62 -7.26
C ASP A 277 10.16 -2.02 -7.91
N LEU A 278 9.91 -2.07 -9.22
CA LEU A 278 9.87 -3.33 -9.99
C LEU A 278 11.26 -4.00 -10.10
N GLU A 279 12.32 -3.21 -10.31
CA GLU A 279 13.71 -3.69 -10.31
C GLU A 279 14.15 -4.20 -8.93
N ALA A 280 13.72 -3.53 -7.84
CA ALA A 280 14.07 -3.90 -6.47
C ALA A 280 13.34 -5.16 -5.98
N THR A 281 12.12 -5.41 -6.46
CA THR A 281 11.31 -6.56 -6.07
C THR A 281 11.52 -7.78 -6.97
N GLY A 282 12.21 -7.62 -8.11
CA GLY A 282 12.47 -8.69 -9.07
C GLY A 282 11.20 -9.25 -9.75
N ALA A 283 10.05 -8.61 -9.53
CA ALA A 283 8.77 -9.04 -10.06
C ALA A 283 8.57 -8.50 -11.48
N THR A 284 8.39 -9.39 -12.45
CA THR A 284 7.99 -8.99 -13.81
C THR A 284 6.52 -8.59 -13.82
N ALA A 285 6.15 -7.61 -14.65
CA ALA A 285 4.76 -7.14 -14.77
C ALA A 285 3.78 -8.31 -15.05
N ASP A 286 4.23 -9.31 -15.78
CA ASP A 286 3.45 -10.52 -16.10
C ASP A 286 3.20 -11.42 -14.87
N LEU A 287 4.16 -11.50 -13.92
CA LEU A 287 3.96 -12.22 -12.66
C LEU A 287 2.95 -11.51 -11.77
N ILE A 288 3.01 -10.18 -11.70
CA ILE A 288 2.05 -9.37 -10.93
C ILE A 288 0.64 -9.52 -11.52
N SER A 289 0.50 -9.49 -12.84
CA SER A 289 -0.79 -9.72 -13.52
C SER A 289 -1.31 -11.14 -13.31
N ALA A 290 -0.48 -12.17 -13.41
CA ALA A 290 -0.88 -13.56 -13.16
C ALA A 290 -1.28 -13.83 -11.70
N GLU A 291 -0.61 -13.16 -10.75
CA GLU A 291 -0.93 -13.26 -9.32
C GLU A 291 -2.24 -12.52 -9.00
N ILE A 292 -2.50 -11.38 -9.65
CA ILE A 292 -3.79 -10.67 -9.58
C ILE A 292 -4.92 -11.52 -10.17
N GLU A 293 -4.71 -12.19 -11.31
CA GLU A 293 -5.71 -13.07 -11.94
C GLU A 293 -6.00 -14.33 -11.11
N SER A 294 -4.98 -14.92 -10.48
CA SER A 294 -5.14 -16.10 -9.61
C SER A 294 -5.71 -15.79 -8.21
N SER A 295 -5.62 -14.54 -7.74
CA SER A 295 -6.09 -14.12 -6.42
C SER A 295 -7.61 -13.99 -6.26
N GLY A 296 -8.43 -14.37 -7.26
CA GLY A 296 -9.89 -14.48 -7.11
C GLY A 296 -10.62 -13.14 -6.82
N LEU A 297 -9.94 -12.00 -6.96
CA LEU A 297 -10.46 -10.66 -6.70
C LEU A 297 -11.35 -10.11 -7.84
N SER A 298 -11.67 -10.92 -8.85
CA SER A 298 -12.51 -10.55 -9.99
C SER A 298 -14.03 -10.67 -9.74
N GLY A 299 -14.50 -10.33 -8.54
CA GLY A 299 -15.92 -10.12 -8.28
C GLY A 299 -16.29 -8.67 -8.60
N GLY A 300 -16.55 -8.35 -9.86
CA GLY A 300 -17.09 -7.04 -10.24
C GLY A 300 -18.37 -6.75 -9.46
N LEU A 301 -18.49 -5.53 -8.90
CA LEU A 301 -19.71 -5.06 -8.25
C LEU A 301 -20.91 -5.26 -9.18
N MET A 302 -21.94 -5.91 -8.69
CA MET A 302 -23.16 -6.20 -9.44
C MET A 302 -24.01 -4.93 -9.59
N ASP A 303 -24.72 -4.78 -10.72
CA ASP A 303 -25.65 -3.65 -10.87
C ASP A 303 -26.75 -3.72 -9.81
N ILE A 304 -27.18 -2.54 -9.37
CA ILE A 304 -28.20 -2.41 -8.30
C ILE A 304 -29.51 -3.07 -8.72
N ASN A 305 -29.92 -2.96 -9.98
CA ASN A 305 -31.18 -3.56 -10.44
C ASN A 305 -31.05 -5.07 -10.56
N ASP A 306 -29.90 -5.57 -11.02
CA ASP A 306 -29.62 -7.01 -11.10
C ASP A 306 -29.68 -7.66 -9.71
N TRP A 307 -29.19 -6.97 -8.67
CA TRP A 307 -29.30 -7.44 -7.29
C TRP A 307 -30.74 -7.52 -6.80
N ILE A 308 -31.53 -6.49 -7.08
CA ILE A 308 -32.94 -6.45 -6.69
C ILE A 308 -33.70 -7.60 -7.35
N ASP A 309 -33.46 -7.83 -8.64
CA ASP A 309 -34.16 -8.87 -9.39
C ASP A 309 -33.73 -10.29 -8.99
N GLN A 310 -32.44 -10.53 -8.76
CA GLN A 310 -31.96 -11.82 -8.25
C GLN A 310 -32.50 -12.13 -6.85
N THR A 311 -32.48 -11.14 -5.95
CA THR A 311 -32.96 -11.33 -4.57
C THR A 311 -34.46 -11.58 -4.54
N LEU A 312 -35.23 -10.85 -5.36
CA LEU A 312 -36.66 -11.10 -5.53
C LEU A 312 -36.95 -12.43 -6.21
N ALA A 313 -36.16 -12.88 -7.18
CA ALA A 313 -36.34 -14.16 -7.83
C ALA A 313 -36.15 -15.35 -6.86
N VAL A 314 -35.20 -15.23 -5.93
CA VAL A 314 -34.91 -16.28 -4.94
C VAL A 314 -35.89 -16.25 -3.77
N LYS A 315 -36.12 -15.08 -3.16
CA LYS A 315 -36.89 -14.98 -1.90
C LYS A 315 -38.35 -14.56 -2.12
N GLY A 316 -38.68 -13.93 -3.24
CA GLY A 316 -39.97 -13.28 -3.47
C GLY A 316 -40.17 -11.96 -2.71
N TYR A 317 -39.22 -11.58 -1.86
CA TYR A 317 -39.21 -10.35 -1.06
C TYR A 317 -37.78 -9.96 -0.70
N ILE A 318 -37.58 -8.70 -0.29
CA ILE A 318 -36.30 -8.20 0.24
C ILE A 318 -36.52 -7.75 1.69
N GLN A 319 -35.78 -8.35 2.63
CA GLN A 319 -35.85 -8.05 4.05
C GLN A 319 -34.97 -6.84 4.38
N ALA A 320 -35.54 -5.78 4.96
CA ALA A 320 -34.88 -4.48 5.04
C ALA A 320 -33.66 -4.42 5.98
N GLN A 321 -33.52 -5.35 6.92
CA GLN A 321 -32.39 -5.40 7.85
C GLN A 321 -31.36 -6.45 7.43
N GLU A 322 -31.81 -7.65 7.05
CA GLU A 322 -30.94 -8.77 6.70
C GLU A 322 -30.30 -8.62 5.32
N ASP A 323 -31.07 -8.22 4.30
CA ASP A 323 -30.55 -8.11 2.93
C ASP A 323 -29.85 -6.78 2.67
N ARG A 324 -29.85 -5.87 3.66
CA ARG A 324 -29.21 -4.55 3.53
C ARG A 324 -27.70 -4.64 3.49
N GLU A 325 -27.11 -5.57 4.23
CA GLU A 325 -25.67 -5.78 4.25
C GLU A 325 -25.21 -6.44 2.94
N ASP A 326 -25.92 -7.47 2.47
CA ASP A 326 -25.65 -8.12 1.18
C ASP A 326 -25.78 -7.14 -0.01
N PHE A 327 -26.79 -6.26 0.02
CA PHE A 327 -26.93 -5.17 -0.96
C PHE A 327 -25.69 -4.27 -1.02
N ILE A 328 -25.16 -3.87 0.14
CA ILE A 328 -24.00 -2.97 0.21
C ILE A 328 -22.74 -3.69 -0.29
N LEU A 329 -22.56 -4.96 0.11
CA LEU A 329 -21.39 -5.75 -0.27
C LEU A 329 -21.35 -6.05 -1.77
N ARG A 330 -22.50 -6.40 -2.37
CA ARG A 330 -22.56 -6.79 -3.79
C ARG A 330 -22.65 -5.61 -4.75
N THR A 331 -23.27 -4.50 -4.35
CA THR A 331 -23.53 -3.35 -5.26
C THR A 331 -22.69 -2.11 -4.93
N GLY A 332 -22.08 -2.04 -3.74
CA GLY A 332 -21.30 -0.89 -3.29
C GLY A 332 -22.14 0.35 -2.98
N ALA A 333 -23.47 0.25 -3.04
CA ALA A 333 -24.37 1.36 -2.78
C ALA A 333 -24.44 1.68 -1.27
N GLY A 334 -24.36 2.97 -0.93
CA GLY A 334 -24.36 3.41 0.47
C GLY A 334 -25.62 3.03 1.25
N ALA A 335 -25.44 2.57 2.50
CA ALA A 335 -26.50 2.07 3.38
C ALA A 335 -27.68 3.02 3.58
N THR A 336 -27.46 4.34 3.53
CA THR A 336 -28.49 5.38 3.69
C THR A 336 -29.41 5.49 2.48
N LYS A 337 -29.02 4.94 1.33
CA LYS A 337 -29.77 4.98 0.07
C LYS A 337 -30.54 3.70 -0.24
N PHE A 338 -30.40 2.64 0.57
CA PHE A 338 -31.11 1.35 0.39
C PHE A 338 -32.62 1.54 0.17
N ASN A 339 -33.30 2.22 1.10
CA ASN A 339 -34.75 2.48 1.00
C ASN A 339 -35.13 3.35 -0.21
N LYS A 340 -34.22 4.22 -0.67
CA LYS A 340 -34.45 5.06 -1.85
C LYS A 340 -34.37 4.23 -3.13
N TRP A 341 -33.45 3.27 -3.19
CA TRP A 341 -33.30 2.34 -4.30
C TRP A 341 -34.47 1.37 -4.41
N MET A 342 -34.94 0.78 -3.31
CA MET A 342 -36.13 -0.10 -3.33
C MET A 342 -37.38 0.63 -3.82
N LYS A 343 -37.59 1.89 -3.40
CA LYS A 343 -38.69 2.74 -3.90
C LYS A 343 -38.52 3.09 -5.38
N LYS A 344 -37.29 3.39 -5.83
CA LYS A 344 -36.99 3.71 -7.22
C LYS A 344 -37.22 2.51 -8.15
N ALA A 345 -36.94 1.30 -7.66
CA ALA A 345 -37.24 0.04 -8.33
C ALA A 345 -38.72 -0.37 -8.26
N GLY A 346 -39.59 0.46 -7.65
CA GLY A 346 -41.04 0.23 -7.61
C GLY A 346 -41.51 -0.76 -6.53
N LEU A 347 -40.69 -1.08 -5.52
CA LEU A 347 -41.10 -1.95 -4.42
C LEU A 347 -41.86 -1.19 -3.33
N PHE A 348 -42.80 -1.88 -2.68
CA PHE A 348 -43.57 -1.40 -1.54
C PHE A 348 -43.03 -1.99 -0.24
N PHE A 349 -42.84 -1.14 0.77
CA PHE A 349 -42.41 -1.57 2.10
C PHE A 349 -43.61 -1.87 2.99
N ASN A 350 -43.65 -3.09 3.54
CA ASN A 350 -44.61 -3.48 4.56
C ASN A 350 -44.02 -3.23 5.96
N LYS A 351 -44.60 -2.28 6.69
CA LYS A 351 -44.13 -1.89 8.03
C LYS A 351 -44.30 -2.99 9.10
N GLN A 352 -45.25 -3.91 8.92
CA GLN A 352 -45.51 -4.98 9.88
C GLN A 352 -44.50 -6.13 9.75
N THR A 353 -44.07 -6.43 8.53
CA THR A 353 -43.17 -7.56 8.24
C THR A 353 -41.73 -7.15 8.00
N GLY A 354 -41.46 -5.85 7.76
CA GLY A 354 -40.12 -5.35 7.43
C GLY A 354 -39.66 -5.72 6.01
N ARG A 355 -40.58 -6.11 5.12
CA ARG A 355 -40.30 -6.63 3.78
C ARG A 355 -40.61 -5.63 2.68
N TRP A 356 -39.79 -5.65 1.63
CA TRP A 356 -40.04 -4.99 0.36
C TRP A 356 -40.53 -6.01 -0.68
N THR A 357 -41.65 -5.72 -1.33
CA THR A 357 -42.26 -6.59 -2.34
C THR A 357 -42.75 -5.78 -3.54
N ARG A 358 -42.85 -6.40 -4.72
CA ARG A 358 -43.48 -5.76 -5.90
C ARG A 358 -44.99 -5.56 -5.73
N ASN A 359 -45.63 -6.38 -4.89
CA ASN A 359 -47.06 -6.30 -4.61
C ASN A 359 -47.34 -5.30 -3.47
N LYS A 360 -48.41 -4.51 -3.62
CA LYS A 360 -48.86 -3.56 -2.61
C LYS A 360 -49.53 -4.32 -1.45
N PRO A 361 -49.13 -4.12 -0.19
CA PRO A 361 -49.81 -4.76 0.93
C PRO A 361 -51.26 -4.26 1.00
N GLY A 362 -52.23 -5.17 0.85
CA GLY A 362 -53.66 -4.89 0.99
C GLY A 362 -54.49 -4.83 -0.31
N ARG A 363 -54.09 -5.54 -1.37
CA ARG A 363 -54.99 -5.92 -2.48
C ARG A 363 -54.86 -7.40 -2.78
#